data_AF-A0A5C6W3J9-F1
#
_entry.id   AF-A0A5C6W3J9-F1
#
_cell.length_a   1.000
_cell.length_b   1.000
_cell.length_c   1.000
_cell.angle_alpha   90.00
_cell.angle_beta   90.00
_cell.angle_gamma   90.00
#
_symmetry.space_group_name_H-M   'P 1'
#
loop_
_entity.id
_entity.type
_entity.pdbx_description
1 polymer ?
#
loop_
_entity_poly.entity_id
_entity_poly.type
_entity_poly.pdbx_seq_one_letter_code
_entity_poly.pdbx_strand_id
1 'polypeptide(L)' 'MGNTCRYVVNAVGKCGETYYTQIDSKRELQNWIEDHKEKLILDELKVVDRKVPPFVNWLLRVRG' A
#
# COMPACT_ATOMS: atom_id res chain seq x y z
N MET A 1 3.76 -16.68 13.53
CA MET A 1 2.88 -16.21 12.44
C MET A 1 3.24 -14.76 12.16
N GLY A 2 4.18 -14.53 11.24
CA GLY A 2 4.71 -13.20 10.94
C GLY A 2 3.70 -12.40 10.14
N ASN A 3 2.81 -11.69 10.84
CA ASN A 3 1.92 -10.71 10.24
C ASN A 3 2.77 -9.54 9.74
N THR A 4 3.23 -9.60 8.49
CA THR A 4 4.15 -8.63 7.92
C THR A 4 3.46 -7.92 6.77
N CYS A 5 2.26 -7.37 6.97
CA CYS A 5 1.55 -6.61 5.95
C CYS A 5 2.49 -5.57 5.31
N ARG A 6 3.07 -5.92 4.15
CA ARG A 6 4.12 -5.14 3.50
C ARG A 6 3.52 -3.98 2.76
N TYR A 7 2.37 -4.19 2.11
CA TYR A 7 1.73 -3.21 1.27
C TYR A 7 0.39 -2.80 1.88
N VAL A 8 0.23 -1.51 2.12
CA VAL A 8 -1.05 -0.90 2.47
C VAL A 8 -1.55 -0.17 1.23
N VAL A 9 -2.69 -0.58 0.71
CA VAL A 9 -3.31 0.02 -0.46
C VAL A 9 -4.45 0.89 0.01
N ASN A 10 -4.41 2.15 -0.41
CA ASN A 10 -5.49 3.10 -0.22
C ASN A 10 -5.93 3.56 -1.61
N ALA A 11 -7.17 3.33 -1.97
CA ALA A 11 -7.69 3.65 -3.29
C ALA A 11 -9.01 4.40 -3.19
N VAL A 12 -9.25 5.30 -4.12
CA VAL A 12 -10.49 6.08 -4.21
C VAL A 12 -11.30 5.59 -5.41
N GLY A 13 -12.55 5.23 -5.19
CA GLY A 13 -13.51 4.86 -6.22
C GLY A 13 -14.07 6.08 -6.93
N LYS A 14 -14.49 5.92 -8.19
CA LYS A 14 -15.13 7.00 -8.97
C LYS A 14 -16.40 7.55 -8.32
N CYS A 15 -17.03 6.80 -7.42
CA CYS A 15 -18.22 7.19 -6.67
C CYS A 15 -17.91 7.91 -5.33
N GLY A 16 -16.64 8.22 -5.06
CA GLY A 16 -16.21 8.81 -3.77
C GLY A 16 -16.03 7.78 -2.64
N GLU A 17 -16.13 6.49 -2.95
CA GLU A 17 -15.85 5.40 -2.03
C GLU A 17 -14.34 5.29 -1.78
N THR A 18 -13.93 4.90 -0.57
CA THR A 18 -12.51 4.66 -0.26
C THR A 18 -12.30 3.20 0.09
N TYR A 19 -11.30 2.59 -0.55
CA TYR A 19 -10.93 1.21 -0.38
C TYR A 19 -9.58 1.15 0.33
N TYR A 20 -9.58 0.55 1.52
CA TYR A 20 -8.38 0.36 2.32
C TYR A 20 -8.13 -1.14 2.49
N THR A 21 -7.03 -1.64 1.93
CA THR A 21 -6.64 -3.04 2.06
C THR A 21 -5.17 -3.20 2.42
N GLN A 22 -4.87 -4.26 3.16
CA GLN A 22 -3.52 -4.60 3.61
C GLN A 22 -3.13 -5.93 2.99
N ILE A 23 -2.09 -5.91 2.17
CA ILE A 23 -1.68 -7.05 1.37
C ILE A 23 -0.22 -7.38 1.70
N ASP A 24 0.05 -8.66 1.94
CA ASP A 24 1.40 -9.14 2.25
C ASP A 24 2.19 -9.47 0.97
N SER A 25 1.48 -9.98 -0.05
CA SER A 25 2.06 -10.48 -1.30
C SER A 25 1.86 -9.54 -2.48
N LYS A 26 2.94 -9.29 -3.25
CA LYS A 26 2.89 -8.49 -4.47
C LYS A 26 1.92 -9.06 -5.52
N ARG A 27 1.74 -10.40 -5.55
CA ARG A 27 0.83 -11.05 -6.49
C ARG A 27 -0.63 -10.75 -6.18
N GLU A 28 -1.01 -10.80 -4.91
CA GLU A 28 -2.36 -10.44 -4.48
C GLU A 28 -2.63 -8.94 -4.69
N LEU A 29 -1.61 -8.11 -4.48
CA LEU A 29 -1.68 -6.67 -4.73
C LEU A 29 -2.03 -6.38 -6.19
N GLN A 30 -1.31 -7.02 -7.12
CA GLN A 30 -1.59 -6.87 -8.54
C GLN A 30 -3.00 -7.37 -8.88
N ASN A 31 -3.39 -8.54 -8.38
CA ASN A 31 -4.72 -9.09 -8.65
C ASN A 31 -5.85 -8.18 -8.14
N TRP A 32 -5.68 -7.60 -6.94
CA TRP A 32 -6.64 -6.67 -6.36
C TRP A 32 -6.75 -5.37 -7.17
N ILE A 33 -5.61 -4.80 -7.57
CA ILE A 33 -5.58 -3.61 -8.42
C ILE A 33 -6.25 -3.91 -9.75
N GLU A 34 -5.97 -5.06 -10.37
CA GLU A 34 -6.55 -5.41 -11.68
C GLU A 34 -8.06 -5.67 -11.63
N ASP A 35 -8.55 -6.28 -10.57
CA ASP A 35 -9.98 -6.51 -10.37
C ASP A 35 -10.74 -5.19 -10.15
N HIS A 36 -10.12 -4.24 -9.44
CA HIS A 36 -10.77 -2.99 -9.05
C HIS A 36 -10.40 -1.78 -9.94
N LYS A 37 -9.42 -1.89 -10.85
CA LYS A 37 -8.91 -0.76 -11.68
C LYS A 37 -9.97 -0.03 -12.49
N GLU A 38 -11.04 -0.71 -12.87
CA GLU A 38 -12.12 -0.12 -13.68
C GLU A 38 -13.01 0.82 -12.85
N LYS A 39 -13.20 0.47 -11.57
CA LYS A 39 -14.03 1.18 -10.59
C LYS A 39 -13.23 2.20 -9.78
N LEU A 40 -11.93 1.97 -9.63
CA LEU A 40 -10.99 2.85 -8.95
C LEU A 40 -10.49 3.96 -9.86
N ILE A 41 -10.14 5.08 -9.22
CA ILE A 41 -9.34 6.14 -9.80
C ILE A 41 -7.88 5.76 -9.58
N LEU A 42 -7.24 5.20 -10.61
CA LEU A 42 -5.82 4.82 -10.58
C LEU A 42 -4.90 6.00 -10.23
N ASP A 43 -5.32 7.22 -10.58
CA ASP A 43 -4.61 8.46 -10.27
C ASP A 43 -4.52 8.71 -8.75
N GLU A 44 -5.55 8.33 -8.02
CA GLU A 44 -5.67 8.47 -6.56
C GLU A 44 -5.26 7.17 -5.81
N LEU A 45 -4.80 6.14 -6.54
CA LEU A 45 -4.34 4.89 -5.96
C LEU A 45 -3.01 5.09 -5.23
N LYS A 46 -3.05 5.03 -3.90
CA LYS A 46 -1.88 5.18 -3.04
C LYS A 46 -1.48 3.84 -2.42
N VAL A 47 -0.40 3.26 -2.93
CA VAL A 47 0.21 2.07 -2.35
C VAL A 47 1.38 2.49 -1.45
N VAL A 48 1.26 2.19 -0.17
CA VAL A 48 2.28 2.46 0.85
C VAL A 48 2.96 1.15 1.21
N ASP A 49 4.25 1.04 0.89
CA ASP A 49 5.09 -0.05 1.36
C ASP A 49 5.52 0.24 2.81
N ARG A 50 5.00 -0.53 3.76
CA ARG A 50 5.35 -0.50 5.19
C ARG A 50 6.67 -1.19 5.49
N LYS A 51 7.40 -1.69 4.49
CA LYS A 51 8.77 -2.17 4.70
C LYS A 51 9.63 -0.98 5.10
N VAL A 52 9.74 -0.73 6.41
CA VAL A 52 10.67 0.26 6.95
C VAL A 52 12.06 -0.10 6.44
N PRO A 53 12.66 0.68 5.53
CA PRO A 53 14.02 0.41 5.10
C PRO A 53 14.91 0.61 6.34
N PRO A 54 15.85 -0.31 6.64
CA PRO A 54 16.76 -0.16 7.77
C PRO A 54 17.52 1.17 7.76
N PHE A 55 17.64 1.81 6.59
CA PHE A 55 18.25 3.12 6.37
C PHE A 55 17.45 4.31 6.93
N VAL A 56 16.11 4.25 6.96
CA VAL A 56 15.29 5.37 7.48
C VAL A 56 15.45 5.49 9.00
N ASN A 57 15.60 4.34 9.67
CA ASN A 57 15.92 4.30 11.10
C ASN A 57 17.35 4.81 11.40
N TRP A 58 18.31 4.58 10.50
CA TRP A 58 19.69 5.09 10.66
C TRP A 58 19.77 6.62 10.48
N LEU A 59 19.08 7.18 9.48
CA LEU A 59 19.03 8.63 9.26
C LEU A 59 18.35 9.40 10.40
N LEU A 60 17.28 8.84 10.98
CA LEU A 60 16.63 9.42 12.16
C LEU A 60 17.53 9.36 13.42
N ARG A 61 18.43 8.37 13.49
CA ARG A 61 19.34 8.17 14.62
C ARG A 61 20.61 9.01 14.56
N VAL A 62 21.05 9.43 13.37
CA VAL A 62 22.26 10.27 13.16
C VAL A 62 22.00 11.78 13.39
N ARG A 63 20.73 12.19 13.49
CA ARG A 63 20.33 13.59 13.79
C ARG A 63 19.99 13.84 15.26
N GLY A 64 20.28 12.89 16.16
CA GLY A 64 20.09 13.02 17.61
C GLY A 64 21.39 13.30 18.34
#